data_AF-T1F0H1-F1
#
_entry.id   AF-T1F0H1-F1
#
_cell.length_a   1.000
_cell.length_b   1.000
_cell.length_c   1.000
_cell.angle_alpha   90.00
_cell.angle_beta   90.00
_cell.angle_gamma   90.00
#
_symmetry.space_group_name_H-M   'P 1'
#
loop_
_entity.id
_entity.type
_entity.pdbx_description
1 polymer ?
#
loop_
_entity_poly.entity_id
_entity_poly.type
_entity_poly.pdbx_seq_one_letter_code
_entity_poly.pdbx_strand_id
1 'polypeptide(L)'
;MNESNKKVDGSSNVEELTLSAAWHSFQTHTTSHGIPHIVRARSDKYLRYSVDTTIKIHLSKLMNFPAVTICNNNPIRKSFASQFINLTEFMLEYSKSCDSKSNGMGGVECELEKIEKFIEIFHDKRLESGHQLKHLLTECFFSGVPCDYEK
;
A
#
# COMPACT_ATOMS: atom_id res chain seq x y z
N MET A 1 -24.95 -39.21 83.61
CA MET A 1 -23.67 -39.71 84.15
C MET A 1 -23.13 -40.71 83.13
N ASN A 2 -22.05 -40.49 82.39
CA ASN A 2 -20.93 -39.58 82.55
C ASN A 2 -20.42 -39.10 81.19
N GLU A 3 -20.08 -37.82 81.14
CA GLU A 3 -19.17 -37.23 80.17
C GLU A 3 -17.79 -37.90 80.28
N SER A 4 -17.18 -38.18 79.13
CA SER A 4 -15.75 -38.41 79.04
C SER A 4 -15.19 -37.51 77.95
N ASN A 5 -14.73 -36.33 78.40
CA ASN A 5 -13.91 -35.37 77.68
C ASN A 5 -12.69 -36.07 77.07
N LYS A 6 -12.64 -36.21 75.74
CA LYS A 6 -11.42 -36.59 75.05
C LYS A 6 -10.69 -35.34 74.60
N LYS A 7 -9.63 -35.05 75.36
CA LYS A 7 -8.65 -33.99 75.18
C LYS A 7 -8.12 -33.96 73.74
N VAL A 8 -8.24 -32.80 73.10
CA VAL A 8 -7.55 -32.44 71.86
C VAL A 8 -6.08 -32.26 72.20
N ASP A 9 -5.23 -33.21 71.79
CA ASP A 9 -3.79 -32.96 71.70
C ASP A 9 -3.48 -32.48 70.29
N GLY A 10 -3.29 -31.17 70.19
CA GLY A 10 -2.69 -30.52 69.04
C GLY A 10 -1.24 -30.95 68.93
N SER A 11 -0.95 -31.76 67.91
CA SER A 11 0.33 -31.74 67.22
C SER A 11 0.04 -31.81 65.73
N SER A 12 -0.62 -30.78 65.22
CA SER A 12 -0.62 -30.52 63.79
C SER A 12 0.75 -29.93 63.46
N ASN A 13 1.65 -30.78 62.97
CA ASN A 13 2.78 -30.31 62.18
C ASN A 13 2.18 -29.50 61.03
N VAL A 14 2.15 -28.18 61.17
CA VAL A 14 1.90 -27.29 60.05
C VAL A 14 3.19 -27.32 59.25
N GLU A 15 3.35 -28.36 58.41
CA GLU A 15 4.32 -28.30 57.33
C GLU A 15 3.96 -27.04 56.53
N GLU A 16 4.88 -26.09 56.54
CA GLU A 16 4.78 -24.86 55.77
C GLU A 16 4.64 -25.26 54.30
N LEU A 17 3.40 -25.26 53.82
CA LEU A 17 3.06 -25.62 52.45
C LEU A 17 3.72 -24.61 51.52
N THR A 18 4.88 -24.99 51.00
CA THR A 18 5.57 -24.20 50.01
C THR A 18 4.67 -24.06 48.78
N LEU A 19 4.73 -22.90 48.13
CA LEU A 19 3.96 -22.64 46.92
C LEU A 19 4.22 -23.72 45.85
N SER A 20 5.44 -24.27 45.81
CA SER A 20 5.80 -25.39 44.94
C SER A 20 5.11 -26.70 45.29
N ALA A 21 4.96 -27.03 46.58
CA ALA A 21 4.25 -28.22 47.02
C ALA A 21 2.75 -28.11 46.72
N ALA A 22 2.15 -26.94 46.96
CA ALA A 22 0.76 -26.66 46.60
C ALA A 22 0.54 -26.76 45.08
N TRP A 23 1.46 -26.22 44.28
CA TRP A 23 1.39 -26.28 42.81
C TRP A 23 1.57 -27.70 42.26
N HIS A 24 2.51 -28.48 42.79
CA HIS A 24 2.69 -29.87 42.41
C HIS A 24 1.46 -30.73 42.78
N SER A 25 0.89 -30.50 43.97
CA SER A 25 -0.35 -31.18 44.39
C SER A 25 -1.52 -30.83 43.47
N PHE A 26 -1.67 -29.54 43.12
CA PHE A 26 -2.68 -29.10 42.16
C PHE A 26 -2.50 -29.76 40.79
N GLN A 27 -1.28 -29.76 40.23
CA GLN A 27 -0.97 -30.35 38.92
C GLN A 27 -1.27 -31.86 38.87
N THR A 28 -1.04 -32.57 39.98
CA THR A 28 -1.22 -34.03 40.05
C THR A 28 -2.68 -34.45 40.26
N HIS A 29 -3.50 -33.60 40.89
CA HIS A 29 -4.91 -33.89 41.18
C HIS A 29 -5.90 -33.22 40.23
N THR A 30 -5.47 -32.24 39.46
CA THR A 30 -6.31 -31.64 38.41
C THR A 30 -6.15 -32.41 37.11
N THR A 31 -7.24 -32.98 36.60
CA THR A 31 -7.30 -33.57 35.25
C THR A 31 -7.49 -32.49 34.17
N SER A 32 -7.27 -31.22 34.53
CA SER A 32 -7.32 -30.11 33.60
C SER A 32 -6.21 -30.26 32.57
N HIS A 33 -6.49 -30.99 31.50
CA HIS A 33 -5.65 -31.14 30.30
C HIS A 33 -5.29 -29.79 29.64
N GLY A 34 -5.67 -28.64 30.22
CA GLY A 34 -5.44 -27.29 29.72
C GLY A 34 -4.34 -26.47 30.42
N ILE A 35 -3.79 -26.90 31.56
CA ILE A 35 -2.79 -26.08 32.29
C ILE A 35 -1.44 -25.98 31.54
N PRO A 36 -0.91 -27.05 30.90
CA PRO A 36 0.31 -26.94 30.10
C PRO A 36 0.15 -26.08 28.84
N HIS A 37 -1.09 -25.78 28.43
CA HIS A 37 -1.39 -25.12 27.17
C HIS A 37 -1.72 -23.63 27.32
N ILE A 38 -1.83 -23.08 28.53
CA ILE A 38 -2.21 -21.67 28.71
C ILE A 38 -1.19 -20.69 28.08
N VAL A 39 0.09 -21.09 28.02
CA VAL A 39 1.17 -20.31 27.37
C VAL A 39 1.24 -20.57 25.86
N ARG A 40 0.66 -21.68 25.37
CA ARG A 40 0.57 -22.05 23.93
C ARG A 40 -0.79 -21.70 23.30
N ALA A 41 -1.77 -21.27 24.09
CA ALA A 41 -3.14 -21.02 23.65
C ALA A 41 -3.34 -19.65 22.98
N ARG A 42 -2.29 -18.81 22.88
CA ARG A 42 -2.28 -17.73 21.89
C ARG A 42 -2.06 -18.37 20.52
N SER A 43 -3.14 -18.92 19.97
CA SER A 43 -3.15 -19.59 18.67
C SER A 43 -2.50 -18.68 17.64
N ASP A 44 -1.36 -19.11 17.05
CA ASP A 44 -0.65 -18.38 15.99
C ASP A 44 -1.61 -17.90 14.88
N LYS A 45 -2.73 -18.61 14.69
CA LYS A 45 -3.81 -18.24 13.78
C LYS A 45 -4.44 -16.87 14.09
N TYR A 46 -4.62 -16.52 15.35
CA TYR A 46 -5.17 -15.21 15.77
C TYR A 46 -4.17 -14.08 15.54
N LEU A 47 -2.89 -14.31 15.85
CA LEU A 47 -1.82 -13.32 15.66
C LEU A 47 -1.39 -13.13 14.19
N ARG A 48 -1.82 -14.02 13.29
CA ARG A 48 -1.63 -13.86 11.84
C ARG A 48 -2.58 -12.84 11.21
N TYR A 49 -3.61 -12.40 11.92
CA TYR A 49 -4.61 -11.42 11.44
C TYR A 49 -5.12 -11.73 10.02
N SER A 50 -5.29 -13.01 9.71
CA SER A 50 -5.76 -13.43 8.38
C SER A 50 -7.20 -12.99 8.19
N VAL A 51 -7.50 -12.40 7.03
CA VAL A 51 -8.85 -11.93 6.67
C VAL A 51 -9.34 -12.66 5.43
N ASP A 52 -10.62 -13.03 5.44
CA ASP A 52 -11.31 -13.56 4.27
C ASP A 52 -12.02 -12.41 3.55
N THR A 53 -11.81 -12.28 2.24
CA THR A 53 -12.48 -11.28 1.43
C THR A 53 -13.64 -11.92 0.66
N THR A 54 -14.83 -11.34 0.79
CA THR A 54 -16.00 -11.73 -0.02
C THR A 54 -16.27 -10.65 -1.05
N ILE A 55 -16.19 -10.99 -2.34
CA ILE A 55 -16.48 -10.06 -3.44
C ILE A 55 -17.94 -10.24 -3.85
N LYS A 56 -18.71 -9.15 -3.83
CA LYS A 56 -20.09 -9.11 -4.32
C LYS A 56 -20.22 -8.06 -5.41
N ILE A 57 -20.85 -8.40 -6.52
CA ILE A 57 -21.08 -7.49 -7.64
C ILE A 57 -22.51 -6.95 -7.51
N HIS A 58 -22.66 -5.65 -7.33
CA HIS A 58 -23.95 -4.97 -7.24
C HIS A 58 -24.18 -4.13 -8.49
N LEU A 59 -25.22 -4.46 -9.26
CA LEU A 59 -25.62 -3.70 -10.44
C LEU A 59 -26.62 -2.61 -10.02
N SER A 60 -26.19 -1.35 -10.03
CA SER A 60 -27.07 -0.20 -9.74
C SER A 60 -27.52 0.46 -11.03
N LYS A 61 -28.80 0.84 -11.11
CA LYS A 61 -29.37 1.52 -12.30
C LYS A 61 -28.80 2.92 -12.54
N LEU A 62 -28.34 3.57 -11.47
CA LEU A 62 -27.71 4.89 -11.48
C LEU A 62 -26.38 4.76 -10.75
N MET A 63 -25.31 5.21 -11.41
CA MET A 63 -23.98 5.27 -10.83
C MET A 63 -23.40 6.65 -11.12
N ASN A 64 -22.60 7.16 -10.19
CA ASN A 64 -21.87 8.40 -10.41
C ASN A 64 -20.84 8.17 -11.52
N PHE A 65 -20.85 9.03 -12.53
CA PHE A 65 -19.82 8.99 -13.56
C PHE A 65 -18.48 9.40 -12.96
N PRO A 66 -17.41 8.61 -13.16
CA PRO A 66 -16.12 8.90 -12.54
C PRO A 66 -15.47 10.13 -13.15
N ALA A 67 -14.52 10.72 -12.43
CA ALA A 67 -13.61 11.68 -13.03
C ALA A 67 -12.76 10.98 -14.12
N VAL A 68 -12.70 11.59 -15.29
CA VAL A 68 -11.90 11.09 -16.42
C VAL A 68 -10.75 12.07 -16.65
N THR A 69 -9.52 11.57 -16.53
CA THR A 69 -8.30 12.34 -16.79
C THR A 69 -7.67 11.82 -18.08
N ILE A 70 -7.48 12.71 -19.06
CA ILE A 70 -6.85 12.41 -20.34
C ILE A 70 -5.63 13.31 -20.50
N CYS A 71 -4.48 12.71 -20.81
CA CYS A 71 -3.25 13.43 -21.06
C CYS A 71 -2.79 13.18 -22.50
N ASN A 72 -2.31 14.23 -23.16
CA ASN A 72 -1.54 14.05 -24.38
C ASN A 72 -0.16 13.52 -24.00
N ASN A 73 0.30 12.44 -24.64
CA ASN A 73 1.62 11.86 -24.39
C ASN A 73 2.77 12.79 -24.81
N ASN A 74 2.49 13.78 -25.65
CA ASN A 74 3.44 14.84 -25.95
C ASN A 74 3.28 16.00 -24.93
N PRO A 75 4.26 16.23 -24.04
CA PRO A 75 4.14 17.26 -23.00
C PRO A 75 4.27 18.68 -23.55
N ILE A 76 4.90 18.88 -24.72
CA ILE A 76 5.27 20.20 -25.22
C ILE A 76 4.86 20.35 -26.69
N ARG A 77 4.14 21.42 -27.02
CA ARG A 77 3.82 21.77 -28.41
C ARG A 77 5.09 22.12 -29.18
N LYS A 78 5.24 21.54 -30.38
CA LYS A 78 6.35 21.84 -31.29
C LYS A 78 6.53 23.35 -31.53
N SER A 79 5.43 24.06 -31.76
CA SER A 79 5.42 25.50 -32.00
C SER A 79 5.92 26.33 -30.82
N PHE A 80 5.83 25.80 -29.60
CA PHE A 80 6.38 26.43 -28.41
C PHE A 80 7.86 26.08 -28.24
N ALA A 81 8.22 24.80 -28.32
CA ALA A 81 9.60 24.34 -28.17
C ALA A 81 10.56 25.00 -29.19
N SER A 82 10.13 25.17 -30.43
CA SER A 82 10.93 25.81 -31.49
C SER A 82 11.31 27.27 -31.22
N GLN A 83 10.68 27.93 -30.24
CA GLN A 83 11.03 29.31 -29.85
C GLN A 83 12.27 29.35 -28.95
N PHE A 84 12.58 28.25 -28.27
CA PHE A 84 13.66 28.18 -27.29
C PHE A 84 14.82 27.32 -27.77
N ILE A 85 14.55 26.29 -28.57
CA ILE A 85 15.56 25.37 -29.05
C ILE A 85 15.41 25.08 -30.55
N ASN A 86 16.55 24.84 -31.20
CA ASN A 86 16.57 24.22 -32.51
C ASN A 86 16.27 22.73 -32.36
N LEU A 87 14.99 22.35 -32.53
CA LEU A 87 14.54 20.96 -32.37
C LEU A 87 15.31 19.99 -33.25
N THR A 88 15.69 20.38 -34.47
CA THR A 88 16.43 19.50 -35.37
C THR A 88 17.82 19.20 -34.81
N GLU A 89 18.51 20.22 -34.32
CA GLU A 89 19.83 20.07 -33.70
C GLU A 89 19.76 19.24 -32.41
N PHE A 90 18.77 19.52 -31.55
CA PHE A 90 18.53 18.75 -30.33
C PHE A 90 18.27 17.27 -30.63
N MET A 91 17.41 16.96 -31.60
CA MET A 91 17.11 15.58 -31.98
C MET A 91 18.32 14.87 -32.60
N LEU A 92 19.14 15.58 -33.38
CA LEU A 92 20.40 15.05 -33.93
C LEU A 92 21.44 14.80 -32.84
N GLU A 93 21.55 15.66 -31.84
CA GLU A 93 22.44 15.44 -30.70
C GLU A 93 21.96 14.26 -29.84
N TYR A 94 20.65 14.19 -29.59
CA TYR A 94 20.03 13.10 -28.84
C TYR A 94 20.24 11.75 -29.55
N SER A 95 19.99 11.66 -30.86
CA SER A 95 20.19 10.42 -31.62
C SER A 95 21.64 9.97 -31.61
N LYS A 96 22.60 10.89 -31.77
CA LYS A 96 24.04 10.57 -31.68
C LYS A 96 24.43 10.03 -30.30
N SER A 97 23.89 10.60 -29.23
CA SER A 97 24.14 10.10 -27.86
C SER A 97 23.60 8.67 -27.69
N CYS A 98 22.44 8.38 -28.28
CA CYS A 98 21.83 7.05 -28.28
C CYS A 98 22.62 6.00 -29.08
N ASP A 99 23.11 6.35 -30.28
CA ASP A 99 23.81 5.41 -31.16
C ASP A 99 25.20 5.03 -30.64
N SER A 100 25.85 5.93 -29.90
CA SER A 100 27.23 5.74 -29.41
C SER A 100 27.37 4.63 -28.34
N LYS A 101 26.27 4.17 -27.74
CA LYS A 101 26.27 3.19 -26.64
C LYS A 101 25.84 1.77 -27.05
N SER A 102 25.53 1.51 -28.32
CA SER A 102 24.94 0.23 -28.77
C SER A 102 25.91 -0.96 -28.94
N ASN A 103 27.19 -0.84 -28.53
CA ASN A 103 28.18 -1.91 -28.70
C ASN A 103 28.20 -2.96 -27.58
N GLY A 104 27.27 -2.93 -26.64
CA GLY A 104 27.13 -3.94 -25.60
C GLY A 104 25.66 -4.19 -25.29
N MET A 105 25.32 -5.45 -25.01
CA MET A 105 23.97 -5.97 -24.80
C MET A 105 23.32 -5.44 -23.51
N GLY A 106 23.11 -4.13 -23.41
CA GLY A 106 22.45 -3.40 -22.33
C GLY A 106 21.65 -2.24 -22.93
N GLY A 107 20.32 -2.37 -22.91
CA GLY A 107 19.40 -1.56 -23.70
C GLY A 107 19.29 -0.10 -23.28
N VAL A 108 18.92 0.73 -24.27
CA VAL A 108 18.05 1.92 -24.20
C VAL A 108 18.25 2.88 -23.02
N GLU A 109 19.45 3.01 -22.48
CA GLU A 109 19.81 4.12 -21.60
C GLU A 109 20.42 5.25 -22.45
N CYS A 110 19.62 5.72 -23.42
CA CYS A 110 19.80 7.08 -23.92
C CYS A 110 19.69 7.99 -22.70
N GLU A 111 20.67 8.86 -22.48
CA GLU A 111 20.77 9.71 -21.29
C GLU A 111 19.44 10.38 -20.94
N LEU A 112 18.70 9.76 -20.02
CA LEU A 112 17.47 10.31 -19.43
C LEU A 112 17.75 11.69 -18.86
N GLU A 113 18.96 11.92 -18.37
CA GLU A 113 19.43 13.20 -17.83
C GLU A 113 19.29 14.37 -18.82
N LYS A 114 19.51 14.15 -20.13
CA LYS A 114 19.34 15.22 -21.13
C LYS A 114 17.86 15.55 -21.37
N ILE A 115 16.99 14.54 -21.33
CA ILE A 115 15.55 14.72 -21.43
C ILE A 115 15.01 15.40 -20.17
N GLU A 116 15.49 15.01 -18.99
CA GLU A 116 15.08 15.60 -17.71
C GLU A 116 15.45 17.08 -17.64
N LYS A 117 16.69 17.44 -17.99
CA LYS A 117 17.10 18.86 -18.11
C LYS A 117 16.25 19.61 -19.13
N PHE A 118 15.91 18.98 -20.25
CA PHE A 118 15.01 19.58 -21.23
C PHE A 118 13.61 19.84 -20.64
N ILE A 119 13.05 18.88 -19.90
CA ILE A 119 11.75 19.03 -19.24
C ILE A 119 11.80 20.09 -18.14
N GLU A 120 12.90 20.19 -17.39
CA GLU A 120 13.10 21.20 -16.35
C GLU A 120 13.04 22.62 -16.89
N ILE A 121 13.62 22.88 -18.08
CA ILE A 121 13.54 24.20 -18.74
C ILE A 121 12.10 24.68 -18.91
N PHE A 122 11.17 23.74 -19.12
CA PHE A 122 9.75 24.03 -19.34
C PHE A 122 8.88 23.84 -18.11
N HIS A 123 9.45 23.49 -16.95
CA HIS A 123 8.69 23.20 -15.74
C HIS A 123 7.75 24.36 -15.37
N ASP A 124 8.30 25.57 -15.36
CA ASP A 124 7.55 26.79 -14.99
C ASP A 124 6.64 27.30 -16.12
N LYS A 125 6.80 26.74 -17.33
CA LYS A 125 6.04 27.13 -18.53
C LYS A 125 5.05 26.06 -18.98
N ARG A 126 4.79 25.02 -18.16
CA ARG A 126 3.91 23.89 -18.53
C ARG A 126 2.53 24.31 -19.03
N LEU A 127 1.93 25.34 -18.44
CA LEU A 127 0.62 25.87 -18.84
C LEU A 127 0.65 26.46 -20.27
N GLU A 128 1.76 27.10 -20.64
CA GLU A 128 1.95 27.74 -21.94
C GLU A 128 2.47 26.74 -23.00
N SER A 129 3.37 25.84 -22.60
CA SER A 129 4.02 24.86 -23.47
C SER A 129 3.08 23.71 -23.83
N GLY A 130 2.15 23.38 -22.94
CA GLY A 130 1.21 22.27 -23.09
C GLY A 130 0.17 22.46 -24.19
N HIS A 131 -0.44 21.34 -24.57
CA HIS A 131 -1.57 21.34 -25.51
C HIS A 131 -2.81 21.93 -24.84
N GLN A 132 -3.45 22.90 -25.49
CA GLN A 132 -4.66 23.53 -24.98
C GLN A 132 -5.88 22.67 -25.30
N LEU A 133 -6.77 22.50 -24.33
CA LEU A 133 -7.93 21.60 -24.44
C LEU A 133 -8.82 21.94 -25.64
N LYS A 134 -9.03 23.24 -25.90
CA LYS A 134 -9.79 23.76 -27.05
C LYS A 134 -9.26 23.34 -28.44
N HIS A 135 -8.00 22.90 -28.52
CA HIS A 135 -7.40 22.42 -29.77
C HIS A 135 -7.33 20.90 -29.85
N LEU A 136 -7.57 20.19 -28.73
CA LEU A 136 -7.57 18.73 -28.67
C LEU A 136 -8.99 18.15 -28.73
N LEU A 137 -9.95 18.79 -28.08
CA LEU A 137 -11.35 18.39 -28.11
C LEU A 137 -12.05 19.02 -29.31
N THR A 138 -12.43 18.19 -30.28
CA THR A 138 -13.29 18.62 -31.39
C THR A 138 -14.76 18.66 -30.97
N GLU A 139 -15.19 17.68 -30.18
CA GLU A 139 -16.56 17.51 -29.70
C GLU A 139 -16.55 16.89 -28.30
N CYS A 140 -17.51 17.26 -27.46
CA CYS A 140 -17.72 16.63 -26.16
C CYS A 140 -19.21 16.56 -25.84
N PHE A 141 -19.67 15.37 -25.47
CA PHE A 141 -21.03 15.13 -25.03
C PHE A 141 -21.04 14.19 -23.82
N PHE A 142 -21.88 14.49 -22.84
CA PHE A 142 -22.16 13.61 -21.72
C PHE A 142 -23.67 13.40 -21.61
N SER A 143 -24.12 12.14 -21.73
CA SER A 143 -25.55 11.78 -21.75
C SER A 143 -26.36 12.57 -22.79
N GLY A 144 -25.77 12.83 -23.95
CA GLY A 144 -26.40 13.59 -25.05
C GLY A 144 -26.40 15.11 -24.88
N VAL A 145 -25.87 15.63 -23.77
CA VAL A 145 -25.73 17.07 -23.52
C VAL A 145 -24.31 17.52 -23.89
N PRO A 146 -24.13 18.59 -24.67
CA PRO A 146 -22.80 19.09 -25.01
C PRO A 146 -22.06 19.59 -23.75
N CYS A 147 -20.77 19.29 -23.67
CA CYS A 147 -19.93 19.76 -22.57
C CYS A 147 -19.47 21.20 -22.78
N ASP A 148 -19.21 21.89 -21.68
CA ASP A 148 -18.50 23.18 -21.68
C ASP A 148 -17.04 22.98 -21.27
N TYR A 149 -16.12 23.68 -21.94
CA TYR A 149 -14.69 23.67 -21.67
C TYR A 149 -14.14 25.05 -21.25
N GLU A 150 -14.96 26.10 -21.22
CA GLU A 150 -14.60 27.44 -20.75
C GLU A 150 -15.18 27.64 -19.34
N LYS A 151 -14.38 27.34 -18.31
CA LYS A 151 -14.66 27.75 -16.93
C LYS A 151 -13.58 28.68 -16.41
#